data_AF-A0A9D5Y7J8-F1
#
_entry.id   AF-A0A9D5Y7J8-F1
#
_cell.length_a   1.000
_cell.length_b   1.000
_cell.length_c   1.000
_cell.angle_alpha   90.00
_cell.angle_beta   90.00
_cell.angle_gamma   90.00
#
_symmetry.space_group_name_H-M   'P 1'
#
loop_
_entity.id
_entity.type
_entity.pdbx_description
1 polymer ?
#
loop_
_entity_poly.entity_id
_entity_poly.type
_entity_poly.pdbx_seq_one_letter_code
_entity_poly.pdbx_strand_id
1 'polypeptide(L)'
;MTVRNGIFLEDIEISILKIVIGLILQSMSVMPFPILPARSLAALGERVALARRARALTQRDLAFLAGVGASSVVALEKGHPGVALGTLARVLDAMDLLSEMDHLVAPQRDQALTQFAISRLGDRK
;
A
#
# COMPACT_ATOMS: atom_id res chain seq x y z
N MET A 1 4.96 2.47 54.72
CA MET A 1 3.69 2.14 54.04
C MET A 1 2.76 3.32 54.20
N THR A 2 2.79 4.26 53.24
CA THR A 2 1.98 5.49 53.29
C THR A 2 1.39 5.70 51.91
N VAL A 3 0.09 5.44 51.78
CA VAL A 3 -0.70 5.77 50.59
C VAL A 3 -1.37 7.11 50.87
N ARG A 4 -1.02 8.14 50.11
CA ARG A 4 -1.88 9.30 49.88
C ARG A 4 -1.99 9.47 48.37
N ASN A 5 -3.20 9.29 47.86
CA ASN A 5 -3.58 9.45 46.46
C ASN A 5 -3.09 8.35 45.49
N GLY A 6 -3.20 7.08 45.92
CA GLY A 6 -3.65 5.99 45.05
C GLY A 6 -2.81 5.56 43.84
N ILE A 7 -1.52 5.89 43.75
CA ILE A 7 -0.58 5.27 42.79
C ILE A 7 0.79 5.16 43.48
N PHE A 8 1.35 3.95 43.61
CA PHE A 8 2.71 3.78 44.15
C PHE A 8 3.74 4.14 43.07
N LEU A 9 4.88 4.73 43.46
CA LEU A 9 5.97 5.08 42.55
C LEU A 9 6.50 3.87 41.74
N GLU A 10 6.42 2.67 42.33
CA GLU A 10 6.72 1.38 41.68
C GLU A 10 5.77 1.08 40.51
N ASP A 11 4.50 1.50 40.58
CA ASP A 11 3.51 1.27 39.52
C ASP A 11 3.82 2.12 38.27
N ILE A 12 4.44 3.29 38.47
CA ILE A 12 4.89 4.18 37.39
C ILE A 12 6.11 3.59 36.69
N GLU A 13 7.11 3.12 37.44
CA GLU A 13 8.28 2.46 36.85
C GLU A 13 7.88 1.22 36.04
N ILE A 14 6.98 0.38 36.58
CA ILE A 14 6.47 -0.80 35.86
C ILE A 14 5.66 -0.41 34.63
N SER A 15 4.88 0.67 34.68
CA SER A 15 4.11 1.18 33.52
C SER A 15 5.02 1.73 32.43
N ILE A 16 6.05 2.51 32.79
CA ILE A 16 7.05 3.01 31.85
C ILE A 16 7.83 1.85 31.25
N LEU A 17 8.23 0.86 32.05
CA LEU A 17 8.96 -0.31 31.58
C LEU A 17 8.10 -1.14 30.61
N LYS A 18 6.79 -1.30 30.86
CA LYS A 18 5.86 -1.93 29.92
C LYS A 18 5.71 -1.17 28.60
N ILE A 19 5.69 0.17 28.64
CA ILE A 19 5.63 1.02 27.44
C ILE A 19 6.93 0.89 26.64
N VAL A 20 8.09 0.99 27.31
CA VAL A 20 9.40 0.90 26.65
C VAL A 20 9.65 -0.50 26.09
N ILE A 21 9.36 -1.55 26.86
CA ILE A 21 9.41 -2.95 26.37
C ILE A 21 8.41 -3.14 25.24
N GLY A 22 7.19 -2.58 25.32
CA GLY A 22 6.21 -2.62 24.24
C GLY A 22 6.70 -1.95 22.95
N LEU A 23 7.32 -0.77 23.04
CA LEU A 23 7.94 -0.07 21.90
C LEU A 23 9.13 -0.86 21.33
N ILE A 24 9.96 -1.47 22.19
CA ILE A 24 11.11 -2.29 21.76
C ILE A 24 10.63 -3.58 21.10
N LEU A 25 9.61 -4.25 21.63
CA LEU A 25 9.03 -5.47 21.05
C LEU A 25 8.27 -5.20 19.74
N GLN A 26 7.73 -3.99 19.55
CA GLN A 26 7.13 -3.56 18.27
C GLN A 26 8.13 -3.54 17.10
N SER A 27 9.43 -3.58 17.40
CA SER A 27 10.50 -3.61 16.39
C SER A 27 10.92 -5.01 15.93
N MET A 28 10.40 -6.09 16.55
CA MET A 28 10.83 -7.48 16.28
C MET A 28 9.81 -8.26 15.44
N SER A 29 9.58 -7.82 14.19
CA SER A 29 9.34 -8.67 13.01
C SER A 29 8.97 -7.80 11.80
N VAL A 30 9.94 -7.04 11.28
CA VAL A 30 9.77 -6.50 9.92
C VAL A 30 9.92 -7.69 8.97
N MET A 31 8.82 -8.38 8.68
CA MET A 31 8.82 -9.35 7.58
C MET A 31 9.23 -8.59 6.31
N PRO A 32 10.35 -8.95 5.67
CA PRO A 32 10.80 -8.25 4.47
C PRO A 32 9.74 -8.39 3.39
N PHE A 33 9.49 -7.32 2.64
CA PHE A 33 8.50 -7.36 1.57
C PHE A 33 8.94 -8.38 0.50
N PRO A 34 8.06 -9.30 0.05
CA PRO A 34 8.48 -10.38 -0.84
C PRO A 34 9.01 -9.88 -2.18
N ILE A 35 10.05 -10.55 -2.71
CA ILE A 35 10.83 -10.09 -3.88
C ILE A 35 9.98 -9.99 -5.16
N LEU A 36 9.12 -10.98 -5.43
CA LEU A 36 8.31 -11.01 -6.66
C LEU A 36 7.24 -9.90 -6.70
N PRO A 37 6.43 -9.70 -5.64
CA PRO A 37 5.62 -8.50 -5.49
C PRO A 37 6.44 -7.21 -5.59
N ALA A 38 7.63 -7.12 -4.97
CA ALA A 38 8.48 -5.92 -5.03
C ALA A 38 8.85 -5.56 -6.46
N ARG A 39 9.27 -6.56 -7.24
CA ARG A 39 9.59 -6.39 -8.67
C ARG A 39 8.38 -5.96 -9.48
N SER A 40 7.20 -6.51 -9.16
CA SER A 40 5.94 -6.16 -9.83
C SER A 40 5.54 -4.70 -9.56
N LEU A 41 5.72 -4.23 -8.32
CA LEU A 41 5.50 -2.83 -7.95
C LEU A 41 6.52 -1.89 -8.60
N ALA A 42 7.80 -2.27 -8.67
CA ALA A 42 8.82 -1.49 -9.37
C ALA A 42 8.46 -1.31 -10.85
N ALA A 43 8.07 -2.39 -11.54
CA ALA A 43 7.64 -2.33 -12.94
C ALA A 43 6.36 -1.48 -13.13
N LEU A 44 5.44 -1.50 -12.16
CA LEU A 44 4.27 -0.59 -12.17
C LEU A 44 4.70 0.87 -12.03
N GLY A 45 5.59 1.16 -11.08
CA GLY A 45 6.14 2.51 -10.87
C GLY A 45 6.84 3.06 -12.11
N GLU A 46 7.62 2.23 -12.80
CA GLU A 46 8.27 2.59 -14.08
C GLU A 46 7.25 2.96 -15.16
N ARG A 47 6.16 2.18 -15.31
CA ARG A 47 5.08 2.49 -16.26
C ARG A 47 4.39 3.82 -15.92
N VAL A 48 4.14 4.08 -14.64
CA VAL A 48 3.60 5.37 -14.17
C VAL A 48 4.55 6.51 -14.51
N ALA A 49 5.85 6.36 -14.25
CA ALA A 49 6.85 7.36 -14.57
C ALA A 49 6.95 7.63 -16.09
N LEU A 50 6.85 6.58 -16.90
CA LEU A 50 6.82 6.71 -18.36
C LEU A 50 5.57 7.47 -18.82
N ALA A 51 4.39 7.11 -18.31
CA ALA A 51 3.13 7.78 -18.62
C ALA A 51 3.15 9.28 -18.23
N ARG A 52 3.74 9.60 -17.08
CA ARG A 52 3.93 11.00 -16.65
C ARG A 52 4.85 11.76 -17.62
N ARG A 53 6.02 11.20 -17.94
CA ARG A 53 7.02 11.84 -18.82
C ARG A 53 6.46 12.05 -20.23
N ALA A 54 5.67 11.11 -20.75
CA ALA A 54 4.99 11.25 -22.03
C ALA A 54 4.03 12.44 -22.08
N ARG A 55 3.51 12.88 -20.93
CA ARG A 55 2.68 14.08 -20.77
C ARG A 55 3.48 15.35 -20.43
N ALA A 56 4.81 15.29 -20.50
CA ALA A 56 5.73 16.38 -20.13
C ALA A 56 5.55 16.94 -18.70
N LEU A 57 5.02 16.14 -17.77
CA LEU A 57 4.81 16.54 -16.39
C LEU A 57 6.05 16.24 -15.53
N THR A 58 6.46 17.17 -14.67
CA THR A 58 7.38 16.85 -13.57
C THR A 58 6.65 16.06 -12.47
N GLN A 59 7.40 15.43 -11.56
CA GLN A 59 6.80 14.75 -10.41
C GLN A 59 6.00 15.73 -9.52
N ARG A 60 6.40 17.00 -9.47
CA ARG A 60 5.68 18.04 -8.71
C ARG A 60 4.38 18.43 -9.41
N ASP A 61 4.39 18.56 -10.74
CA ASP A 61 3.17 18.89 -11.50
C ASP A 61 2.13 17.78 -11.33
N LEU A 62 2.55 16.51 -11.48
CA LEU A 62 1.65 15.38 -11.27
C LEU A 62 1.13 15.31 -9.83
N ALA A 63 2.00 15.55 -8.84
CA ALA A 63 1.58 15.57 -7.44
C ALA A 63 0.53 16.64 -7.16
N PHE A 64 0.71 17.83 -7.74
CA PHE A 64 -0.24 18.94 -7.64
C PHE A 64 -1.59 18.56 -8.28
N LEU A 65 -1.58 18.04 -9.52
CA LEU A 65 -2.79 17.60 -10.22
C LEU A 65 -3.53 16.48 -9.48
N ALA A 66 -2.80 15.54 -8.88
CA ALA A 66 -3.37 14.42 -8.13
C ALA A 66 -3.76 14.76 -6.67
N GLY A 67 -3.46 15.97 -6.18
CA GLY A 67 -3.73 16.36 -4.80
C GLY A 67 -3.00 15.48 -3.78
N VAL A 68 -1.72 15.17 -4.02
CA VAL A 68 -0.85 14.36 -3.14
C VAL A 68 0.51 15.01 -2.93
N GLY A 69 1.28 14.52 -1.97
CA GLY A 69 2.66 14.99 -1.76
C GLY A 69 3.60 14.55 -2.88
N ALA A 70 4.57 15.40 -3.25
CA ALA A 70 5.59 15.07 -4.24
C ALA A 70 6.41 13.81 -3.85
N SER A 71 6.66 13.61 -2.55
CA SER A 71 7.30 12.39 -2.04
C SER A 71 6.47 11.13 -2.30
N SER A 72 5.14 11.24 -2.33
CA SER A 72 4.24 10.12 -2.66
C SER A 72 4.36 9.73 -4.12
N VAL A 73 4.45 10.69 -5.04
CA VAL A 73 4.69 10.41 -6.48
C VAL A 73 6.06 9.78 -6.67
N VAL A 74 7.11 10.29 -6.00
CA VAL A 74 8.45 9.69 -6.04
C VAL A 74 8.43 8.24 -5.54
N ALA A 75 7.77 7.98 -4.40
CA ALA A 75 7.67 6.65 -3.83
C ALA A 75 6.87 5.70 -4.74
N LEU A 76 5.79 6.19 -5.35
CA LEU A 76 4.98 5.44 -6.31
C LEU A 76 5.78 5.03 -7.53
N GLU A 77 6.51 5.97 -8.15
CA GLU A 77 7.33 5.70 -9.33
C GLU A 77 8.51 4.75 -9.04
N LYS A 78 8.95 4.69 -7.79
CA LYS A 78 9.94 3.71 -7.32
C LYS A 78 9.34 2.36 -6.96
N GLY A 79 8.01 2.20 -7.01
CA GLY A 79 7.33 0.97 -6.64
C GLY A 79 7.37 0.67 -5.14
N HIS A 80 7.40 1.69 -4.28
CA HIS A 80 7.51 1.50 -2.84
C HIS A 80 6.26 0.80 -2.27
N PRO A 81 6.39 -0.32 -1.53
CA PRO A 81 5.25 -1.12 -1.05
C PRO A 81 4.27 -0.38 -0.13
N GLY A 82 4.76 0.63 0.61
CA GLY A 82 3.94 1.43 1.52
C GLY A 82 3.06 2.50 0.84
N VAL A 83 3.06 2.60 -0.49
CA VAL A 83 2.20 3.56 -1.19
C VAL A 83 0.76 3.08 -1.14
N ALA A 84 -0.13 3.91 -0.60
CA ALA A 84 -1.55 3.62 -0.56
C ALA A 84 -2.15 3.48 -1.97
N LEU A 85 -3.04 2.50 -2.16
CA LEU A 85 -3.79 2.31 -3.41
C LEU A 85 -4.54 3.59 -3.84
N GLY A 86 -5.06 4.35 -2.88
CA GLY A 86 -5.72 5.63 -3.16
C GLY A 86 -4.79 6.68 -3.77
N THR A 87 -3.49 6.66 -3.45
CA THR A 87 -2.49 7.52 -4.10
C THR A 87 -2.30 7.12 -5.56
N LEU A 88 -2.22 5.82 -5.84
CA LEU A 88 -2.14 5.31 -7.21
C LEU A 88 -3.39 5.74 -8.01
N ALA A 89 -4.59 5.55 -7.45
CA ALA A 89 -5.84 5.92 -8.12
C ALA A 89 -5.89 7.41 -8.48
N ARG A 90 -5.55 8.32 -7.55
CA ARG A 90 -5.48 9.76 -7.83
C ARG A 90 -4.45 10.12 -8.89
N VAL A 91 -3.30 9.46 -8.89
CA VAL A 91 -2.26 9.68 -9.90
C VAL A 91 -2.70 9.21 -11.28
N LEU A 92 -3.39 8.07 -11.38
CA LEU A 92 -3.95 7.59 -12.63
C LEU A 92 -5.07 8.53 -13.13
N ASP A 93 -5.96 8.96 -12.26
CA ASP A 93 -7.03 9.93 -12.56
C ASP A 93 -6.48 11.26 -13.09
N ALA A 94 -5.47 11.82 -12.43
CA ALA A 94 -4.79 13.05 -12.88
C ALA A 94 -4.10 12.92 -14.26
N MET A 95 -3.89 11.69 -14.74
CA MET A 95 -3.33 11.40 -16.06
C MET A 95 -4.38 10.90 -17.06
N ASP A 96 -5.67 10.88 -16.70
CA ASP A 96 -6.77 10.31 -17.48
C ASP A 96 -6.56 8.81 -17.80
N LEU A 97 -6.08 8.06 -16.79
CA LEU A 97 -5.79 6.63 -16.85
C LEU A 97 -6.53 5.83 -15.78
N LEU A 98 -7.54 6.40 -15.14
CA LEU A 98 -8.25 5.72 -14.04
C LEU A 98 -8.90 4.40 -14.50
N SER A 99 -9.40 4.34 -15.73
CA SER A 99 -9.99 3.13 -16.33
C SER A 99 -9.02 1.94 -16.41
N GLU A 100 -7.70 2.17 -16.38
CA GLU A 100 -6.72 1.08 -16.34
C GLU A 100 -6.85 0.23 -15.06
N MET A 101 -7.45 0.77 -13.99
CA MET A 101 -7.74 0.00 -12.79
C MET A 101 -8.76 -1.11 -13.04
N ASP A 102 -9.68 -0.94 -13.99
CA ASP A 102 -10.71 -1.94 -14.32
C ASP A 102 -10.09 -3.21 -14.93
N HIS A 103 -8.85 -3.12 -15.41
CA HIS A 103 -8.10 -4.26 -15.94
C HIS A 103 -7.41 -5.09 -14.85
N LEU A 104 -7.31 -4.56 -13.62
CA LEU A 104 -6.76 -5.31 -12.48
C LEU A 104 -7.77 -6.37 -12.04
N VAL A 105 -7.36 -7.64 -12.11
CA VAL A 105 -8.21 -8.80 -11.75
C VAL A 105 -9.49 -8.85 -12.61
N ALA A 106 -9.42 -8.36 -13.87
CA ALA A 106 -10.54 -8.43 -14.79
C ALA A 106 -11.01 -9.90 -14.97
N PRO A 107 -12.31 -10.23 -14.82
CA PRO A 107 -12.79 -11.60 -14.79
C PRO A 107 -12.39 -12.45 -15.99
N GLN A 108 -12.30 -11.82 -17.16
CA GLN A 108 -11.95 -12.48 -18.42
C GLN A 108 -10.48 -12.93 -18.46
N ARG A 109 -9.65 -12.45 -17.52
CA ARG A 109 -8.24 -12.78 -17.38
C ARG A 109 -8.00 -13.80 -16.24
N ASP A 110 -9.04 -14.18 -15.51
CA ASP A 110 -8.94 -15.12 -14.41
C ASP A 110 -9.35 -16.54 -14.85
N GLN A 111 -8.35 -17.42 -14.91
CA GLN A 111 -8.55 -18.83 -15.25
C GLN A 111 -9.41 -19.56 -14.20
N ALA A 112 -9.33 -19.17 -12.93
CA ALA A 112 -10.12 -19.80 -11.88
C ALA A 112 -11.62 -19.51 -12.07
N LEU A 113 -11.97 -18.29 -12.51
CA LEU A 113 -13.35 -17.96 -12.88
C LEU A 113 -13.83 -18.77 -14.09
N THR A 114 -12.96 -18.99 -15.07
CA THR A 114 -13.29 -19.85 -16.23
C THR A 114 -13.57 -21.29 -15.77
N GLN A 115 -12.71 -21.85 -14.92
CA GLN A 115 -12.90 -23.20 -14.37
C GLN A 115 -14.17 -23.31 -13.51
N PHE A 116 -14.44 -22.29 -12.70
CA PHE A 116 -15.66 -22.20 -11.91
C PHE A 116 -16.92 -22.17 -12.79
N ALA A 117 -16.89 -21.45 -13.91
CA ALA A 117 -18.01 -21.41 -14.84
C ALA A 117 -18.25 -22.78 -15.49
N ILE A 118 -17.18 -23.50 -15.86
CA ILE A 118 -17.27 -24.84 -16.46
C ILE A 118 -17.89 -25.84 -15.48
N SER A 119 -17.44 -25.86 -14.22
CA SER A 119 -17.96 -26.81 -13.23
C SER A 119 -19.45 -26.60 -12.99
N ARG A 120 -19.91 -25.35 -12.86
CA ARG A 120 -21.33 -25.02 -12.66
C ARG A 120 -22.24 -25.33 -13.86
N LEU A 121 -21.70 -25.35 -15.08
CA LEU A 121 -22.46 -25.73 -16.27
C LEU A 121 -22.57 -27.26 -16.43
N GLY A 122 -21.57 -28.01 -15.94
CA GLY A 122 -21.58 -29.48 -15.94
C GLY A 122 -22.63 -30.09 -15.00
N ASP A 123 -22.92 -29.41 -13.89
CA ASP A 123 -23.84 -29.89 -12.85
C ASP A 123 -25.34 -29.71 -13.18
N ARG A 124 -25.70 -29.10 -14.32
CA ARG A 124 -27.11 -28.88 -14.74
C ARG A 124 -27.63 -29.93 -15.72
N LYS A 125 -27.21 -31.19 -15.59
CA LYS A 125 -27.80 -32.34 -16.30
C LYS A 125 -28.46 -33.29 -15.31
#